data_AF-A0A955P0Z5-F1
#
_entry.id   AF-A0A955P0Z5-F1
#
_cell.length_a   1.000
_cell.length_b   1.000
_cell.length_c   1.000
_cell.angle_alpha   90.00
_cell.angle_beta   90.00
_cell.angle_gamma   90.00
#
_symmetry.space_group_name_H-M   'P 1'
#
loop_
_entity.id
_entity.type
_entity.pdbx_description
1 polymer ?
#
loop_
_entity_poly.entity_id
_entity_poly.type
_entity_poly.pdbx_seq_one_letter_code
_entity_poly.pdbx_strand_id
1 'polypeptide(L)'
;LTWIILLIAGSLGGFKIGRIEGLDKDVENSLGELLHAEPWYGYGWTRLDHAGPRTSPEPPDPFELRFIRFTIFSSRGRRRGGIGKIEHPGHELDGFWAAFVPRYAGSFNFTDHLVPCNTVIGPEEPAETEEVWEAMQHGEPRLAGWCEIRVLSREGKGMVDTVEP
;
A
#
# COMPACT_ATOMS: atom_id res chain seq x y z
N LEU A 1 49.41 1.81 -8.33
CA LEU A 1 48.91 2.98 -9.09
C LEU A 1 47.93 2.48 -10.14
N THR A 2 46.92 3.20 -10.64
CA THR A 2 46.14 4.36 -10.17
C THR A 2 45.04 4.54 -11.24
N TRP A 3 43.76 4.48 -10.83
CA TRP A 3 42.53 4.95 -11.49
C TRP A 3 42.47 5.26 -13.00
N ILE A 4 41.34 4.92 -13.63
CA ILE A 4 40.36 5.91 -14.13
C ILE A 4 38.98 5.25 -14.35
N ILE A 5 37.92 5.96 -13.95
CA ILE A 5 36.51 5.64 -14.28
C ILE A 5 36.15 6.45 -15.52
N LEU A 6 35.43 5.84 -16.47
CA LEU A 6 34.92 6.55 -17.64
C LEU A 6 33.38 6.45 -17.69
N LEU A 7 32.74 7.54 -17.27
CA LEU A 7 31.30 7.75 -17.41
C LEU A 7 30.95 7.93 -18.90
N ILE A 8 29.95 7.20 -19.38
CA ILE A 8 29.27 7.54 -20.64
C ILE A 8 27.83 7.92 -20.30
N ALA A 9 27.55 9.21 -20.31
CA ALA A 9 26.18 9.71 -20.27
C ALA A 9 25.55 9.58 -21.67
N GLY A 10 24.53 8.72 -21.81
CA GLY A 10 23.79 8.50 -23.06
C GLY A 10 22.30 8.75 -22.84
N SER A 11 21.81 9.93 -23.23
CA SER A 11 20.41 10.31 -23.00
C SER A 11 19.45 9.62 -23.98
N LEU A 12 18.59 8.73 -23.47
CA LEU A 12 17.36 8.30 -24.12
C LEU A 12 16.24 8.18 -23.08
N GLY A 13 15.02 8.60 -23.45
CA GLY A 13 13.80 8.21 -22.77
C GLY A 13 13.73 8.55 -21.27
N GLY A 14 13.92 9.82 -20.90
CA GLY A 14 13.71 10.28 -19.53
C GLY A 14 12.26 10.11 -19.08
N PHE A 15 11.92 8.94 -18.53
CA PHE A 15 10.68 8.69 -17.80
C PHE A 15 10.59 9.70 -16.66
N LYS A 16 9.77 10.74 -16.83
CA LYS A 16 9.46 11.67 -15.75
C LYS A 16 8.60 10.91 -14.75
N ILE A 17 9.24 10.31 -13.75
CA ILE A 17 8.56 9.86 -12.54
C ILE A 17 7.75 11.06 -12.02
N GLY A 18 6.43 10.95 -12.11
CA GLY A 18 5.54 12.06 -11.80
C GLY A 18 5.75 12.50 -10.36
N ARG A 19 5.78 13.81 -10.13
CA ARG A 19 5.93 14.38 -8.78
C ARG A 19 4.90 13.71 -7.86
N ILE A 20 5.39 12.99 -6.86
CA ILE A 20 4.55 12.31 -5.89
C ILE A 20 3.86 13.40 -5.07
N GLU A 21 2.53 13.45 -5.13
CA GLU A 21 1.69 14.43 -4.41
C GLU A 21 0.75 13.64 -3.52
N GLY A 22 1.00 13.62 -2.22
CA GLY A 22 0.32 12.76 -1.23
C GLY A 22 1.22 11.69 -0.60
N LEU A 23 2.42 11.45 -1.12
CA LEU A 23 3.45 10.60 -0.48
C LEU A 23 4.83 11.23 -0.70
N ASP A 24 5.75 11.00 0.23
CA ASP A 24 7.15 11.45 0.11
C ASP A 24 7.95 10.57 -0.88
N LYS A 25 9.08 11.07 -1.38
CA LYS A 25 10.03 10.29 -2.18
C LYS A 25 10.57 9.08 -1.42
N ASP A 26 10.73 9.18 -0.10
CA ASP A 26 11.36 8.14 0.70
C ASP A 26 10.47 6.90 0.88
N VAL A 27 9.20 6.98 0.46
CA VAL A 27 8.29 5.84 0.33
C VAL A 27 8.73 4.88 -0.79
N GLU A 28 9.57 5.30 -1.74
CA GLU A 28 10.17 4.39 -2.73
C GLU A 28 11.08 3.33 -2.07
N ASN A 29 11.61 3.59 -0.87
CA ASN A 29 12.43 2.63 -0.12
C ASN A 29 11.61 1.49 0.50
N SER A 30 10.30 1.68 0.72
CA SER A 30 9.41 0.67 1.31
C SER A 30 8.90 -0.37 0.29
N LEU A 31 9.30 -0.27 -0.98
CA LEU A 31 8.85 -1.20 -2.02
C LEU A 31 9.41 -2.62 -1.75
N GLY A 32 8.53 -3.62 -1.71
CA GLY A 32 8.84 -5.00 -1.32
C GLY A 32 8.82 -5.26 0.19
N GLU A 33 8.73 -4.22 1.03
CA GLU A 33 8.59 -4.37 2.48
C GLU A 33 7.17 -4.80 2.88
N LEU A 34 7.06 -5.29 4.12
CA LEU A 34 5.79 -5.67 4.74
C LEU A 34 5.26 -4.46 5.51
N LEU A 35 4.04 -4.03 5.18
CA LEU A 35 3.33 -2.93 5.82
C LEU A 35 2.23 -3.50 6.71
N HIS A 36 2.15 -3.00 7.94
CA HIS A 36 0.99 -3.20 8.81
C HIS A 36 -0.12 -2.23 8.39
N ALA A 37 -1.32 -2.77 8.16
CA ALA A 37 -2.54 -2.01 7.99
C ALA A 37 -3.38 -2.09 9.26
N GLU A 38 -3.76 -0.92 9.80
CA GLU A 38 -4.60 -0.78 10.98
C GLU A 38 -5.99 -0.23 10.57
N PRO A 39 -7.03 -1.08 10.47
CA PRO A 39 -8.37 -0.67 10.09
C PRO A 39 -9.04 0.31 11.06
N TRP A 40 -9.60 1.40 10.53
CA TRP A 40 -10.28 2.42 11.35
C TRP A 40 -11.76 2.07 11.58
N TYR A 41 -12.09 1.65 12.81
CA TYR A 41 -13.45 1.38 13.27
C TYR A 41 -14.39 2.57 13.05
N GLY A 42 -15.61 2.30 12.58
CA GLY A 42 -16.66 3.31 12.36
C GLY A 42 -16.51 4.18 11.10
N TYR A 43 -15.37 4.13 10.39
CA TYR A 43 -15.10 5.01 9.25
C TYR A 43 -15.44 4.41 7.88
N GLY A 44 -16.62 3.79 7.80
CA GLY A 44 -17.25 3.46 6.51
C GLY A 44 -16.63 2.28 5.77
N TRP A 45 -16.16 1.26 6.50
CA TRP A 45 -15.99 -0.07 5.92
C TRP A 45 -17.33 -0.53 5.33
N THR A 46 -17.34 -0.94 4.07
CA THR A 46 -18.52 -1.40 3.34
C THR A 46 -18.16 -2.63 2.51
N ARG A 47 -19.08 -3.58 2.39
CA ARG A 47 -18.99 -4.61 1.35
C ARG A 47 -19.49 -4.05 0.02
N LEU A 48 -18.75 -4.29 -1.07
CA LEU A 48 -19.09 -3.87 -2.44
C LEU A 48 -19.62 -5.04 -3.31
N ASP A 49 -19.87 -6.20 -2.70
CA ASP A 49 -20.28 -7.45 -3.34
C ASP A 49 -21.81 -7.63 -3.45
N HIS A 50 -22.61 -6.67 -2.99
CA HIS A 50 -24.07 -6.80 -2.95
C HIS A 50 -24.80 -5.68 -3.68
N ALA A 51 -25.67 -6.08 -4.61
CA ALA A 51 -26.75 -5.25 -5.18
C ALA A 51 -27.91 -4.98 -4.18
N GLY A 52 -27.76 -5.42 -2.93
CA GLY A 52 -28.62 -5.07 -1.80
C GLY A 52 -28.25 -3.72 -1.17
N PRO A 53 -28.80 -3.39 0.01
CA PRO A 53 -28.37 -2.21 0.75
C PRO A 53 -26.91 -2.35 1.18
N ARG A 54 -26.15 -1.25 1.12
CA ARG A 54 -24.77 -1.21 1.64
C ARG A 54 -24.76 -1.57 3.13
N THR A 55 -24.31 -2.77 3.45
CA THR A 55 -23.96 -3.12 4.82
C THR A 55 -22.65 -2.43 5.18
N SER A 56 -22.61 -1.83 6.36
CA SER A 56 -21.35 -1.55 7.04
C SER A 56 -21.00 -2.81 7.83
N PRO A 57 -20.12 -3.71 7.33
CA PRO A 57 -19.52 -4.70 8.20
C PRO A 57 -18.71 -3.99 9.29
N GLU A 58 -18.34 -4.76 10.31
CA GLU A 58 -17.21 -4.41 11.15
C GLU A 58 -15.94 -4.32 10.28
N PRO A 59 -14.93 -3.52 10.64
CA PRO A 59 -13.64 -3.58 9.95
C PRO A 59 -13.06 -5.00 10.07
N PRO A 60 -12.21 -5.44 9.12
CA PRO A 60 -11.39 -6.62 9.33
C PRO A 60 -10.43 -6.38 10.50
N ASP A 61 -9.84 -7.46 11.03
CA ASP A 61 -8.73 -7.36 11.96
C ASP A 61 -7.50 -6.69 11.30
N PRO A 62 -6.51 -6.18 12.08
CA PRO A 62 -5.28 -5.64 11.54
C PRO A 62 -4.47 -6.69 10.76
N PHE A 63 -4.01 -6.32 9.55
CA PHE A 63 -3.42 -7.26 8.60
C PHE A 63 -2.08 -6.76 8.04
N GLU A 64 -1.26 -7.71 7.57
CA GLU A 64 0.06 -7.43 6.99
C GLU A 64 -0.01 -7.56 5.46
N LEU A 65 0.56 -6.59 4.73
CA LEU A 65 0.57 -6.59 3.27
C LEU A 65 1.95 -6.23 2.70
N ARG A 66 2.44 -7.00 1.73
CA ARG A 66 3.67 -6.72 1.02
C ARG A 66 3.42 -5.67 -0.05
N PHE A 67 4.13 -4.55 0.02
CA PHE A 67 3.96 -3.43 -0.92
C PHE A 67 4.64 -3.77 -2.27
N ILE A 68 3.85 -3.90 -3.35
CA ILE A 68 4.31 -4.45 -4.64
C ILE A 68 4.53 -3.38 -5.70
N ARG A 69 3.58 -2.45 -5.91
CA ARG A 69 3.72 -1.33 -6.87
C ARG A 69 2.98 -0.09 -6.41
N PHE A 70 3.47 1.08 -6.79
CA PHE A 70 2.72 2.34 -6.61
C PHE A 70 1.46 2.34 -7.49
N THR A 71 0.33 2.82 -6.96
CA THR A 71 -0.80 3.21 -7.82
C THR A 71 -0.53 4.59 -8.44
N ILE A 72 -0.74 4.67 -9.75
CA ILE A 72 -0.78 5.91 -10.51
C ILE A 72 -2.25 6.35 -10.58
N PHE A 73 -2.51 7.62 -10.24
CA PHE A 73 -3.80 8.26 -10.39
C PHE A 73 -3.73 9.34 -11.48
N SER A 74 -4.69 9.29 -12.41
CA SER A 74 -4.91 10.23 -13.53
C SER A 74 -3.83 10.29 -14.63
N SER A 75 -4.28 10.69 -15.82
CA SER A 75 -3.55 11.13 -17.03
C SER A 75 -2.40 12.14 -16.88
N ARG A 76 -2.06 12.52 -15.64
CA ARG A 76 -0.85 13.28 -15.30
C ARG A 76 0.29 12.40 -14.76
N GLY A 77 0.11 11.07 -14.72
CA GLY A 77 1.16 10.10 -14.35
C GLY A 77 1.60 10.21 -12.89
N ARG A 78 0.67 10.55 -11.98
CA ARG A 78 0.97 10.91 -10.58
C ARG A 78 0.82 9.69 -9.66
N ARG A 79 1.89 9.29 -8.98
CA ARG A 79 1.81 8.25 -7.94
C ARG A 79 1.10 8.82 -6.69
N ARG A 80 0.13 8.09 -6.14
CA ARG A 80 -0.69 8.55 -5.00
C ARG A 80 -1.07 7.43 -4.01
N GLY A 81 -0.29 6.36 -3.92
CA GLY A 81 -0.62 5.23 -3.06
C GLY A 81 0.15 3.98 -3.45
N GLY A 82 -0.21 2.85 -2.85
CA GLY A 82 0.34 1.54 -3.19
C GLY A 82 -0.73 0.49 -3.48
N ILE A 83 -0.34 -0.53 -4.24
CA ILE A 83 -0.94 -1.85 -4.34
C ILE A 83 0.01 -2.83 -3.63
N GLY A 84 -0.54 -3.71 -2.81
CA GLY A 84 0.19 -4.79 -2.16
C GLY A 84 -0.67 -6.05 -2.05
N LYS A 85 -0.02 -7.16 -1.73
CA LYS A 85 -0.69 -8.43 -1.47
C LYS A 85 -0.66 -8.71 0.03
N ILE A 86 -1.80 -9.09 0.61
CA ILE A 86 -1.92 -9.47 2.00
C ILE A 86 -1.16 -10.79 2.19
N GLU A 87 -0.25 -10.79 3.16
CA GLU A 87 0.61 -11.92 3.53
C GLU A 87 0.58 -12.03 5.06
N HIS A 88 -0.52 -12.55 5.60
CA HIS A 88 -0.77 -12.67 7.04
C HIS A 88 -1.36 -14.06 7.34
N PRO A 89 -0.52 -15.07 7.60
CA PRO A 89 -0.97 -16.46 7.73
C PRO A 89 -2.04 -16.65 8.81
N GLY A 90 -3.23 -17.10 8.40
CA GLY A 90 -4.39 -17.33 9.27
C GLY A 90 -5.40 -16.18 9.34
N HIS A 91 -5.13 -15.03 8.71
CA HIS A 91 -6.11 -13.95 8.54
C HIS A 91 -7.14 -14.30 7.45
N GLU A 92 -8.40 -13.85 7.57
CA GLU A 92 -9.45 -14.19 6.58
C GLU A 92 -9.17 -13.62 5.17
N LEU A 93 -8.35 -12.58 5.10
CA LEU A 93 -7.93 -11.91 3.87
C LEU A 93 -6.54 -12.36 3.37
N ASP A 94 -5.96 -13.42 3.92
CA ASP A 94 -4.62 -13.88 3.49
C ASP A 94 -4.59 -14.20 1.99
N GLY A 95 -3.56 -13.71 1.30
CA GLY A 95 -3.43 -13.83 -0.15
C GLY A 95 -4.31 -12.91 -0.99
N PHE A 96 -5.21 -12.10 -0.42
CA PHE A 96 -5.96 -11.07 -1.15
C PHE A 96 -5.05 -9.90 -1.57
N TRP A 97 -5.52 -9.05 -2.47
CA TRP A 97 -4.86 -7.81 -2.84
C TRP A 97 -5.52 -6.61 -2.17
N ALA A 98 -4.69 -5.66 -1.75
CA ALA A 98 -5.11 -4.37 -1.23
C ALA A 98 -4.48 -3.23 -2.04
N ALA A 99 -5.20 -2.13 -2.23
CA ALA A 99 -4.58 -0.84 -2.50
C ALA A 99 -5.04 0.20 -1.50
N PHE A 100 -4.16 1.17 -1.25
CA PHE A 100 -4.32 2.19 -0.26
C PHE A 100 -3.85 3.54 -0.83
N VAL A 101 -4.66 4.59 -0.64
CA VAL A 101 -4.43 5.95 -1.15
C VAL A 101 -4.65 6.96 -0.02
N PRO A 102 -3.64 7.77 0.35
CA PRO A 102 -3.78 8.84 1.34
C PRO A 102 -5.02 9.70 1.09
N ARG A 103 -5.89 9.75 2.11
CA ARG A 103 -7.20 10.42 2.02
C ARG A 103 -7.07 11.94 1.90
N TYR A 104 -5.99 12.49 2.43
CA TYR A 104 -5.69 13.93 2.42
C TYR A 104 -4.60 14.26 1.39
N ALA A 105 -4.44 15.55 1.08
CA ALA A 105 -3.32 16.05 0.29
C ALA A 105 -2.20 16.53 1.23
N GLY A 106 -0.95 16.22 0.92
CA GLY A 106 0.21 16.52 1.77
C GLY A 106 1.49 15.83 1.28
N SER A 107 2.47 15.69 2.16
CA SER A 107 3.59 14.74 2.03
C SER A 107 3.51 13.81 3.23
N PHE A 108 3.39 12.51 2.97
CA PHE A 108 3.14 11.48 3.98
C PHE A 108 4.05 10.28 3.70
N ASN A 109 4.35 9.50 4.73
CA ASN A 109 5.14 8.28 4.60
C ASN A 109 4.56 7.18 5.51
N PHE A 110 5.25 6.04 5.60
CA PHE A 110 4.80 4.88 6.38
C PHE A 110 5.59 4.72 7.68
N THR A 111 6.23 5.79 8.18
CA THR A 111 7.14 5.74 9.33
C THR A 111 6.81 6.78 10.40
N ASP A 112 6.80 8.07 10.03
CA ASP A 112 6.78 9.22 10.95
C ASP A 112 5.77 10.30 10.56
N HIS A 113 5.35 10.34 9.29
CA HIS A 113 4.24 11.16 8.78
C HIS A 113 3.12 10.27 8.25
N LEU A 114 2.54 9.45 9.15
CA LEU A 114 1.42 8.56 8.86
C LEU A 114 0.14 9.33 8.50
N VAL A 115 -0.75 8.70 7.74
CA VAL A 115 -2.02 9.30 7.30
C VAL A 115 -3.09 8.22 7.07
N PRO A 116 -4.38 8.48 7.37
CA PRO A 116 -5.46 7.61 6.96
C PRO A 116 -5.50 7.47 5.44
N CYS A 117 -5.38 6.23 4.96
CA CYS A 117 -5.56 5.87 3.58
C CYS A 117 -6.98 5.35 3.37
N ASN A 118 -7.60 5.70 2.24
CA ASN A 118 -8.74 4.92 1.74
C ASN A 118 -8.16 3.60 1.20
N THR A 119 -8.66 2.48 1.70
CA THR A 119 -8.19 1.13 1.37
C THR A 119 -9.31 0.34 0.69
N VAL A 120 -8.97 -0.40 -0.36
CA VAL A 120 -9.84 -1.38 -1.02
C VAL A 120 -9.13 -2.72 -1.04
N ILE A 121 -9.86 -3.80 -0.74
CA ILE A 121 -9.37 -5.17 -0.68
C ILE A 121 -10.26 -6.06 -1.55
N GLY A 122 -9.67 -6.95 -2.34
CA GLY A 122 -10.34 -7.96 -3.16
C GLY A 122 -9.41 -9.11 -3.56
N PRO A 123 -9.93 -10.22 -4.13
CA PRO A 123 -9.13 -11.42 -4.40
C PRO A 123 -8.24 -11.31 -5.66
N GLU A 124 -8.60 -10.44 -6.60
CA GLU A 124 -7.94 -10.29 -7.90
C GLU A 124 -6.84 -9.23 -7.88
N GLU A 125 -5.76 -9.43 -8.65
CA GLU A 125 -4.72 -8.41 -8.80
C GLU A 125 -5.29 -7.15 -9.49
N PRO A 126 -5.18 -5.95 -8.90
CA PRO A 126 -5.68 -4.74 -9.51
C PRO A 126 -4.93 -4.41 -10.79
N ALA A 127 -5.63 -4.41 -11.93
CA ALA A 127 -5.06 -4.07 -13.23
C ALA A 127 -4.40 -2.68 -13.24
N GLU A 128 -3.36 -2.51 -14.07
CA GLU A 128 -2.68 -1.22 -14.24
C GLU A 128 -3.50 -0.28 -15.12
N THR A 129 -4.40 0.49 -14.49
CA THR A 129 -5.19 1.57 -15.12
C THR A 129 -4.83 2.93 -14.50
N GLU A 130 -5.30 4.03 -15.11
CA GLU A 130 -5.14 5.39 -14.53
C GLU A 130 -6.00 5.62 -13.26
N GLU A 131 -6.95 4.72 -12.99
CA GLU A 131 -7.87 4.78 -11.85
C GLU A 131 -7.97 3.38 -11.21
N VAL A 132 -7.06 3.09 -10.28
CA VAL A 132 -7.01 1.78 -9.58
C VAL A 132 -8.31 1.47 -8.80
N TRP A 133 -9.12 2.48 -8.51
CA TRP A 133 -10.48 2.31 -7.97
C TRP A 133 -11.47 1.68 -8.98
N GLU A 134 -11.28 1.92 -10.28
CA GLU A 134 -12.00 1.23 -11.38
C GLU A 134 -11.34 -0.11 -11.73
N ALA A 135 -10.01 -0.23 -11.63
CA ALA A 135 -9.33 -1.52 -11.78
C ALA A 135 -9.85 -2.54 -10.75
N MET A 136 -10.10 -2.07 -9.53
CA MET A 136 -10.88 -2.81 -8.54
C MET A 136 -12.38 -2.60 -8.70
N GLN A 137 -12.93 -2.78 -9.91
CA GLN A 137 -14.39 -2.91 -10.14
C GLN A 137 -15.04 -4.04 -11.19
N HIS A 138 -14.48 -6.75 -11.44
CA HIS A 138 -13.39 -7.48 -10.70
C HIS A 138 -13.85 -8.26 -9.44
N GLY A 139 -14.59 -9.35 -9.63
CA GLY A 139 -14.86 -10.39 -8.61
C GLY A 139 -15.58 -9.99 -7.30
N GLU A 140 -15.65 -10.97 -6.39
CA GLU A 140 -16.16 -10.92 -5.00
C GLU A 140 -15.20 -11.69 -4.06
N PRO A 141 -15.14 -11.41 -2.74
CA PRO A 141 -15.79 -10.33 -2.01
C PRO A 141 -14.91 -9.08 -1.96
N ARG A 142 -15.47 -7.96 -1.48
CA ARG A 142 -14.87 -6.64 -1.66
C ARG A 142 -15.06 -5.75 -0.45
N LEU A 143 -13.99 -5.50 0.29
CA LEU A 143 -14.00 -4.57 1.43
C LEU A 143 -13.40 -3.23 1.02
N ALA A 144 -14.13 -2.13 1.25
CA ALA A 144 -13.59 -0.78 1.10
C ALA A 144 -13.83 0.02 2.38
N GLY A 145 -12.79 0.62 2.94
CA GLY A 145 -12.81 1.36 4.21
C GLY A 145 -11.55 2.19 4.38
N TRP A 146 -11.15 2.54 5.61
CA TRP A 146 -9.91 3.28 5.88
C TRP A 146 -8.94 2.46 6.74
N CYS A 147 -7.65 2.56 6.44
CA CYS A 147 -6.57 2.08 7.29
C CYS A 147 -5.55 3.19 7.57
N GLU A 148 -4.89 3.15 8.72
CA GLU A 148 -3.51 3.64 8.82
C GLU A 148 -2.57 2.59 8.22
N ILE A 149 -1.54 3.02 7.49
CA ILE A 149 -0.56 2.14 6.83
C ILE A 149 0.84 2.52 7.31
N ARG A 150 1.57 1.57 7.91
CA ARG A 150 2.91 1.78 8.48
C ARG A 150 3.86 0.62 8.16
N VAL A 151 5.15 0.88 7.98
CA VAL A 151 6.18 -0.16 7.81
C VAL A 151 6.29 -0.97 9.10
N LEU A 152 6.29 -2.29 8.99
CA LEU A 152 6.75 -3.15 10.09
C LEU A 152 8.25 -2.96 10.24
N SER A 153 8.64 -2.22 11.30
CA SER A 153 10.04 -1.95 11.58
C SER A 153 10.82 -3.27 11.69
N ARG A 154 12.07 -3.28 11.20
CA ARG A 154 12.90 -4.51 11.21
C ARG A 154 13.44 -4.86 12.61
N GLU A 155 13.03 -4.12 13.64
CA GLU A 155 13.42 -4.32 15.04
C GLU A 155 12.64 -5.48 15.68
N GLY A 156 13.01 -6.70 15.29
CA GLY A 156 12.40 -7.94 15.80
C GLY A 156 13.31 -9.17 15.80
N LYS A 157 14.31 -9.24 14.91
CA LYS A 157 15.34 -10.31 14.93
C LYS A 157 16.43 -10.01 15.97
N GLY A 158 16.06 -9.87 17.24
CA GLY A 158 17.00 -9.41 18.26
C GLY A 158 16.63 -9.59 19.74
N MET A 159 15.46 -10.13 20.10
CA MET A 159 15.19 -10.49 21.49
C MET A 159 15.58 -11.95 21.72
N VAL A 160 16.80 -12.16 22.21
CA VAL A 160 17.26 -13.45 22.73
C VAL A 160 16.66 -13.62 24.12
N ASP A 161 16.06 -14.77 24.39
CA ASP A 161 15.57 -15.11 25.74
C ASP A 161 16.74 -15.15 26.73
N THR A 162 16.87 -14.10 27.56
CA THR A 162 17.62 -14.19 28.80
C THR A 162 16.84 -15.02 29.80
N VAL A 163 16.95 -16.33 29.65
CA VAL A 163 16.65 -17.29 30.72
C VAL A 163 17.66 -17.06 31.84
N GLU A 164 17.24 -16.39 32.91
CA GLU A 164 18.03 -16.34 34.15
C GLU A 164 17.98 -17.72 34.86
N PRO A 165 19.07 -18.10 35.56
CA PRO A 165 19.28 -19.47 36.08
C PRO A 165 18.62 -19.76 37.45
#